data_AF-Q08553-F1
#
_entry.id   AF-Q08553-F1
#
_cell.length_a   1.000
_cell.length_b   1.000
_cell.length_c   1.000
_cell.angle_alpha   90.00
_cell.angle_beta   90.00
_cell.angle_gamma   90.00
#
_symmetry.space_group_name_H-M   'P 1'
#
loop_
_entity.id
_entity.type
_entity.pdbx_description
1 polymer ?
#
loop_
_entity_poly.entity_id
_entity_poly.type
_entity_poly.pdbx_seq_one_letter_code
_entity_poly.pdbx_strand_id
1 'polypeptide(L)'
;MDLPKDKSDRTHQRINLNNSGTDRTNDLYLHIVQTFGCIETTATENATKLLMLGDVEVEISASSVSIEWTQKSMISQTIADSIVIMIIGLCASDKNVLSESELKERNHNVWKIQELQNLFREQFGDSFSIDEGIGKKENVKNGSVTIGKSKATIDFSTMKLIDCNSNPLKGRVESILSIGQKLTTPLC
;
A
#
# COMPACT_ATOMS: atom_id res chain seq x y z
N MET A 1 8.11 -14.74 -39.03
CA MET A 1 7.89 -15.46 -37.76
C MET A 1 8.85 -14.83 -36.78
N ASP A 2 8.49 -13.65 -36.27
CA ASP A 2 9.35 -12.92 -35.36
C ASP A 2 9.35 -13.66 -34.03
N LEU A 3 10.42 -14.41 -33.75
CA LEU A 3 10.68 -14.79 -32.37
C LEU A 3 10.80 -13.48 -31.58
N PRO A 4 10.02 -13.29 -30.50
CA PRO A 4 10.04 -12.06 -29.74
C PRO A 4 11.47 -11.78 -29.29
N LYS A 5 11.92 -10.57 -29.63
CA LYS A 5 13.25 -10.06 -29.34
C LYS A 5 13.54 -10.26 -27.85
N ASP A 6 14.65 -10.95 -27.61
CA ASP A 6 15.43 -10.90 -26.38
C ASP A 6 14.82 -11.54 -25.12
N LYS A 7 14.52 -12.84 -25.18
CA LYS A 7 14.52 -13.69 -23.98
C LYS A 7 15.94 -13.96 -23.44
N SER A 8 17.00 -13.55 -24.15
CA SER A 8 18.38 -13.91 -23.80
C SER A 8 18.88 -13.18 -22.55
N ASP A 9 18.35 -11.98 -22.27
CA ASP A 9 18.80 -11.14 -21.15
C ASP A 9 17.88 -11.20 -19.91
N ARG A 10 16.94 -12.15 -19.89
CA ARG A 10 16.05 -12.38 -18.75
C ARG A 10 16.67 -13.40 -17.80
N THR A 11 16.78 -13.02 -16.54
CA THR A 11 17.13 -13.91 -15.45
C THR A 11 15.86 -14.60 -14.96
N HIS A 12 15.95 -15.89 -14.71
CA HIS A 12 14.85 -16.70 -14.20
C HIS A 12 15.28 -17.40 -12.91
N GLN A 13 14.46 -17.30 -11.87
CA GLN A 13 14.66 -17.99 -10.61
C GLN A 13 13.38 -18.70 -10.20
N ARG A 14 13.50 -20.01 -9.91
CA ARG A 14 12.38 -20.83 -9.43
C ARG A 14 12.66 -21.31 -8.02
N ILE A 15 11.72 -21.09 -7.13
CA ILE A 15 11.78 -21.49 -5.73
C ILE A 15 10.65 -22.49 -5.48
N ASN A 16 10.99 -23.70 -5.03
CA ASN A 16 10.00 -24.72 -4.71
C ASN A 16 9.48 -24.50 -3.28
N LEU A 17 8.16 -24.45 -3.14
CA LEU A 17 7.48 -24.40 -1.87
C LEU A 17 7.22 -25.85 -1.43
N ASN A 18 8.02 -26.37 -0.49
CA ASN A 18 7.85 -27.73 0.01
C ASN A 18 6.48 -27.86 0.72
N ASN A 19 5.51 -28.49 0.04
CA ASN A 19 4.14 -28.79 0.52
C ASN A 19 3.51 -27.70 1.39
N SER A 20 3.67 -26.43 0.97
CA SER A 20 2.99 -25.34 1.62
C SER A 20 1.53 -25.38 1.22
N GLY A 21 0.61 -25.45 2.19
CA GLY A 21 -0.81 -25.30 1.90
C GLY A 21 -1.11 -24.00 1.15
N THR A 22 -2.29 -23.93 0.53
CA THR A 22 -2.85 -22.77 -0.20
C THR A 22 -2.76 -21.44 0.56
N ASP A 23 -2.64 -21.52 1.88
CA ASP A 23 -2.44 -20.40 2.80
C ASP A 23 -1.15 -19.62 2.51
N ARG A 24 0.00 -20.29 2.29
CA ARG A 24 1.28 -19.58 2.07
C ARG A 24 1.37 -18.89 0.72
N THR A 25 0.77 -19.47 -0.32
CA THR A 25 0.74 -18.84 -1.65
C THR A 25 -0.12 -17.58 -1.63
N ASN A 26 -1.22 -17.60 -0.89
CA ASN A 26 -2.05 -16.42 -0.66
C ASN A 26 -1.31 -15.36 0.17
N ASP A 27 -0.63 -15.76 1.25
CA ASP A 27 0.18 -14.85 2.07
C ASP A 27 1.27 -14.17 1.25
N LEU A 28 1.97 -14.91 0.36
CA LEU A 28 2.96 -14.35 -0.55
C LEU A 28 2.34 -13.34 -1.52
N TYR A 29 1.22 -13.70 -2.16
CA TYR A 29 0.50 -12.78 -3.05
C TYR A 29 0.15 -11.48 -2.33
N LEU A 30 -0.43 -11.57 -1.13
CA LEU A 30 -0.80 -10.42 -0.32
C LEU A 30 0.42 -9.58 0.08
N HIS A 31 1.55 -10.21 0.41
CA HIS A 31 2.79 -9.51 0.76
C HIS A 31 3.40 -8.76 -0.44
N ILE A 32 3.34 -9.34 -1.65
CA ILE A 32 3.80 -8.69 -2.87
C ILE A 32 2.90 -7.48 -3.19
N VAL A 33 1.57 -7.63 -3.14
CA VAL A 33 0.62 -6.52 -3.33
C VAL A 33 0.83 -5.41 -2.27
N GLN A 34 1.09 -5.78 -1.02
CA GLN A 34 1.43 -4.84 0.06
C GLN A 34 2.69 -4.03 -0.22
N THR A 35 3.72 -4.70 -0.73
CA THR A 35 5.05 -4.11 -0.88
C THR A 35 5.14 -3.23 -2.13
N PHE A 36 4.54 -3.66 -3.25
CA PHE A 36 4.68 -2.97 -4.54
C PHE A 36 3.42 -2.22 -5.00
N GLY A 37 2.26 -2.47 -4.38
CA GLY A 37 1.02 -1.79 -4.73
C GLY A 37 0.41 -2.29 -6.05
N CYS A 38 0.14 -1.36 -6.98
CA CYS A 38 -0.57 -1.66 -8.23
C CYS A 38 0.29 -2.55 -9.14
N ILE A 39 -0.09 -3.82 -9.22
CA ILE A 39 0.54 -4.84 -10.06
C ILE A 39 -0.51 -5.39 -11.02
N GLU A 40 -0.12 -5.68 -12.26
CA GLU A 40 -1.03 -6.36 -13.18
C GLU A 40 -1.13 -7.82 -12.77
N THR A 41 -2.35 -8.31 -12.59
CA THR A 41 -2.59 -9.68 -12.15
C THR A 41 -3.34 -10.46 -13.23
N THR A 42 -2.86 -11.66 -13.53
CA THR A 42 -3.55 -12.63 -14.38
C THR A 42 -3.65 -13.94 -13.62
N ALA A 43 -4.87 -14.30 -13.22
CA ALA A 43 -5.13 -15.58 -12.56
C ALA A 43 -5.50 -16.64 -13.62
N THR A 44 -4.83 -17.79 -13.54
CA THR A 44 -5.19 -19.03 -14.26
C THR A 44 -5.67 -20.06 -13.25
N GLU A 45 -6.25 -21.17 -13.71
CA GLU A 45 -6.75 -22.24 -12.81
C GLU A 45 -5.69 -22.76 -11.82
N ASN A 46 -4.41 -22.73 -12.22
CA ASN A 46 -3.32 -23.36 -11.47
C ASN A 46 -2.26 -22.39 -10.93
N ALA A 47 -2.26 -21.14 -11.41
CA ALA A 47 -1.22 -20.17 -11.07
C ALA A 47 -1.71 -18.73 -11.16
N THR A 48 -1.19 -17.88 -10.27
CA THR A 48 -1.38 -16.43 -10.30
C THR A 48 -0.12 -15.77 -10.83
N LYS A 49 -0.26 -15.02 -11.93
CA LYS A 49 0.82 -14.23 -12.53
C LYS A 49 0.71 -12.78 -12.12
N LEU A 50 1.83 -12.19 -11.71
CA LEU A 50 1.97 -10.80 -11.30
C LEU A 50 3.03 -10.15 -12.17
N LEU A 51 2.74 -9.00 -12.75
CA LEU A 51 3.70 -8.19 -13.50
C LEU A 51 3.92 -6.86 -12.78
N MET A 52 5.17 -6.60 -12.39
CA MET A 52 5.60 -5.37 -11.73
C MET A 52 6.45 -4.54 -12.69
N LEU A 53 6.06 -3.27 -12.84
CA LEU A 53 6.73 -2.28 -13.71
C LEU A 53 6.95 -2.76 -15.16
N GLY A 54 6.11 -3.68 -15.65
CA GLY A 54 6.21 -4.22 -17.00
C GLY A 54 7.47 -5.06 -17.27
N ASP A 55 8.26 -5.42 -16.26
CA ASP A 55 9.55 -6.11 -16.46
C ASP A 55 9.76 -7.31 -15.53
N VAL A 56 9.30 -7.25 -14.28
CA VAL A 56 9.41 -8.36 -13.31
C VAL A 56 8.11 -9.16 -13.31
N GLU A 57 8.21 -10.40 -13.78
CA GLU A 57 7.11 -11.37 -13.79
C GLU A 57 7.27 -12.33 -12.62
N VAL A 58 6.20 -12.54 -11.86
CA VAL A 58 6.13 -13.55 -10.81
C VAL A 58 4.98 -14.49 -11.08
N GLU A 59 5.26 -15.77 -11.18
CA GLU A 59 4.25 -16.82 -11.29
C GLU A 59 4.20 -17.62 -9.98
N ILE A 60 3.10 -17.47 -9.25
CA ILE A 60 2.83 -18.19 -8.01
C ILE A 60 1.96 -19.40 -8.35
N SER A 61 2.54 -20.60 -8.21
CA SER A 61 1.83 -21.88 -8.31
C SER A 61 1.73 -22.53 -6.93
N ALA A 62 0.88 -23.56 -6.79
CA ALA A 62 0.69 -24.27 -5.52
C ALA A 62 1.99 -24.82 -4.89
N SER A 63 2.96 -25.25 -5.72
CA SER A 63 4.20 -25.90 -5.27
C SER A 63 5.47 -25.12 -5.57
N SER A 64 5.39 -24.01 -6.30
CA SER A 64 6.58 -23.24 -6.67
C SER A 64 6.24 -21.81 -7.05
N VAL A 65 7.20 -20.92 -6.82
CA VAL A 65 7.17 -19.54 -7.29
C VAL A 65 8.28 -19.37 -8.31
N SER A 66 7.95 -18.83 -9.47
CA SER A 66 8.92 -18.47 -10.50
C SER A 66 8.98 -16.97 -10.64
N ILE A 67 10.18 -16.40 -10.71
CA ILE A 67 10.44 -14.97 -10.87
C ILE A 67 11.28 -14.81 -12.12
N GLU A 68 10.88 -13.92 -13.02
CA GLU A 68 11.60 -13.62 -14.26
C GLU A 68 11.73 -12.11 -14.44
N TRP A 69 12.94 -11.61 -14.68
CA TRP A 69 13.22 -10.18 -14.82
C TRP A 69 14.39 -9.91 -15.76
N THR A 70 14.48 -8.69 -16.31
CA THR A 70 15.61 -8.28 -17.16
C THR A 70 16.82 -7.89 -16.31
N GLN A 71 17.99 -8.48 -16.59
CA GLN A 71 19.22 -8.22 -15.80
C GLN A 71 19.78 -6.80 -15.97
N LYS A 72 19.46 -6.12 -17.08
CA LYS A 72 19.95 -4.77 -17.39
C LYS A 72 19.39 -3.68 -16.49
N SER A 73 18.27 -3.93 -15.82
CA SER A 73 17.57 -2.93 -15.00
C SER A 73 17.90 -3.13 -13.52
N MET A 74 18.61 -2.18 -12.92
CA MET A 74 18.89 -2.15 -11.48
C MET A 74 17.60 -2.15 -10.64
N ILE A 75 16.55 -1.50 -11.15
CA ILE A 75 15.22 -1.46 -10.50
C ILE A 75 14.63 -2.86 -10.48
N SER A 76 14.64 -3.55 -11.62
CA SER A 76 14.06 -4.89 -11.77
C SER A 76 14.81 -5.93 -10.95
N GLN A 77 16.14 -5.81 -10.88
CA GLN A 77 16.96 -6.62 -9.98
C GLN A 77 16.62 -6.37 -8.52
N THR A 78 16.47 -5.11 -8.10
CA THR A 78 16.09 -4.77 -6.71
C THR A 78 14.72 -5.33 -6.33
N ILE A 79 13.76 -5.24 -7.25
CA ILE A 79 12.42 -5.82 -7.06
C ILE A 79 12.52 -7.35 -6.94
N ALA A 80 13.21 -8.02 -7.88
CA ALA A 80 13.38 -9.47 -7.84
C ALA A 80 14.06 -9.93 -6.53
N ASP A 81 15.15 -9.29 -6.13
CA ASP A 81 15.87 -9.60 -4.87
C ASP A 81 14.95 -9.45 -3.66
N SER A 82 14.13 -8.39 -3.61
CA SER A 82 13.19 -8.20 -2.50
C SER A 82 12.10 -9.27 -2.45
N ILE A 83 11.63 -9.79 -3.58
CA ILE A 83 10.65 -10.89 -3.66
C ILE A 83 11.28 -12.20 -3.20
N VAL A 84 12.53 -12.47 -3.60
CA VAL A 84 13.28 -13.64 -3.12
C VAL A 84 13.41 -13.59 -1.60
N ILE A 85 13.76 -12.43 -1.04
CA ILE A 85 13.84 -12.23 0.42
C ILE A 85 12.47 -12.47 1.08
N MET A 86 11.37 -11.97 0.49
CA MET A 86 10.02 -12.23 1.00
C MET A 86 9.68 -13.72 1.04
N ILE A 87 9.97 -14.44 -0.06
CA ILE A 87 9.70 -15.89 -0.15
C ILE A 87 10.51 -16.64 0.90
N ILE A 88 11.80 -16.31 1.04
CA ILE A 88 12.66 -16.91 2.08
C ILE A 88 12.11 -16.60 3.48
N GLY A 89 11.68 -15.37 3.74
CA GLY A 89 11.08 -14.95 5.00
C GLY A 89 9.79 -15.72 5.34
N LEU A 90 8.90 -15.90 4.36
CA LEU A 90 7.68 -16.71 4.50
C LEU A 90 7.97 -18.20 4.67
N CYS A 91 9.06 -18.70 4.09
CA CYS A 91 9.53 -20.06 4.36
C CYS A 91 10.12 -20.20 5.77
N ALA A 92 10.64 -19.11 6.36
CA ALA A 92 11.34 -19.12 7.64
C ALA A 92 10.48 -18.79 8.87
N SER A 93 9.34 -18.11 8.73
CA SER A 93 8.56 -17.57 9.87
C SER A 93 7.05 -17.73 9.75
N ASP A 94 6.38 -17.87 10.91
CA ASP A 94 4.92 -17.78 11.04
C ASP A 94 4.47 -16.30 11.01
N LYS A 95 3.75 -15.96 9.94
CA LYS A 95 2.78 -14.87 9.71
C LYS A 95 2.97 -13.49 10.38
N ASN A 96 3.11 -12.46 9.53
CA ASN A 96 2.72 -11.07 9.81
C ASN A 96 2.08 -10.41 8.56
N VAL A 97 1.25 -11.15 7.83
CA VAL A 97 0.58 -10.62 6.63
C VAL A 97 -0.83 -10.17 7.00
N LEU A 98 -1.17 -8.93 6.67
CA LEU A 98 -2.56 -8.46 6.74
C LEU A 98 -3.40 -9.26 5.74
N SER A 99 -4.56 -9.74 6.17
CA SER A 99 -5.55 -10.38 5.31
C SER A 99 -5.94 -9.50 4.13
N GLU A 100 -6.48 -10.09 3.05
CA GLU A 100 -6.96 -9.33 1.89
C GLU A 100 -8.00 -8.25 2.27
N SER A 101 -8.88 -8.55 3.23
CA SER A 101 -9.82 -7.58 3.78
C SER A 101 -9.12 -6.42 4.49
N GLU A 102 -8.12 -6.70 5.31
CA GLU A 102 -7.33 -5.66 6.00
C GLU A 102 -6.51 -4.83 5.01
N LEU A 103 -6.09 -5.42 3.88
CA LEU A 103 -5.45 -4.67 2.78
C LEU A 103 -6.39 -3.78 2.01
N LYS A 104 -7.56 -4.29 1.66
CA LYS A 104 -8.60 -3.46 1.04
C LYS A 104 -8.96 -2.32 1.98
N GLU A 105 -9.13 -2.59 3.28
CA GLU A 105 -9.40 -1.57 4.28
C GLU A 105 -8.25 -0.58 4.44
N ARG A 106 -6.99 -1.04 4.51
CA ARG A 106 -5.81 -0.16 4.62
C ARG A 106 -5.66 0.72 3.39
N ASN A 107 -5.69 0.16 2.19
CA ASN A 107 -5.63 0.91 0.94
C ASN A 107 -6.81 1.88 0.87
N HIS A 108 -7.99 1.44 1.32
CA HIS A 108 -9.16 2.29 1.41
C HIS A 108 -8.91 3.47 2.36
N ASN A 109 -8.34 3.24 3.54
CA ASN A 109 -8.07 4.30 4.50
C ASN A 109 -6.97 5.27 4.03
N VAL A 110 -5.95 4.80 3.30
CA VAL A 110 -4.88 5.66 2.77
C VAL A 110 -5.43 6.70 1.80
N TRP A 111 -6.25 6.30 0.82
CA TRP A 111 -6.83 7.27 -0.12
C TRP A 111 -7.78 8.24 0.59
N LYS A 112 -8.56 7.77 1.57
CA LYS A 112 -9.43 8.64 2.39
C LYS A 112 -8.64 9.70 3.13
N ILE A 113 -7.52 9.31 3.73
CA ILE A 113 -6.64 10.22 4.46
C ILE A 113 -6.05 11.26 3.51
N GLN A 114 -5.57 10.84 2.34
CA GLN A 114 -5.02 11.76 1.33
C GLN A 114 -6.08 12.76 0.83
N GLU A 115 -7.29 12.28 0.51
CA GLU A 115 -8.39 13.12 0.06
C GLU A 115 -8.80 14.13 1.13
N LEU A 116 -8.87 13.69 2.38
CA LEU A 116 -9.18 14.58 3.49
C LEU A 116 -8.07 15.60 3.72
N GLN A 117 -6.79 15.20 3.64
CA GLN A 117 -5.66 16.13 3.73
C GLN A 117 -5.71 17.18 2.61
N ASN A 118 -6.08 16.80 1.39
CA ASN A 118 -6.28 17.73 0.28
C ASN A 118 -7.42 18.70 0.57
N LEU A 119 -8.56 18.21 1.05
CA LEU A 119 -9.69 19.05 1.45
C LEU A 119 -9.28 20.07 2.54
N PHE A 120 -8.50 19.65 3.54
CA PHE A 120 -7.98 20.57 4.55
C PHE A 120 -7.02 21.61 3.95
N ARG A 121 -6.14 21.20 3.04
CA ARG A 121 -5.25 22.12 2.32
C ARG A 121 -6.03 23.12 1.46
N GLU A 122 -7.12 22.71 0.81
CA GLU A 122 -7.97 23.62 0.04
C GLU A 122 -8.72 24.62 0.94
N GLN A 123 -9.19 24.17 2.10
CA GLN A 123 -9.98 25.01 3.01
C GLN A 123 -9.14 25.96 3.86
N PHE A 124 -7.87 25.63 4.14
CA PHE A 124 -7.01 26.39 5.05
C PHE A 124 -5.71 26.90 4.41
N GLY A 125 -5.38 26.44 3.21
CA GLY A 125 -4.14 26.81 2.51
C GLY A 125 -2.90 26.56 3.38
N ASP A 126 -2.05 27.57 3.46
CA ASP A 126 -0.79 27.54 4.21
C ASP A 126 -0.96 27.42 5.73
N SER A 127 -2.18 27.64 6.25
CA SER A 127 -2.47 27.45 7.67
C SER A 127 -2.57 25.98 8.06
N PHE A 128 -2.69 25.07 7.07
CA PHE A 128 -2.69 23.63 7.28
C PHE A 128 -1.28 23.04 7.10
N SER A 129 -0.89 22.21 8.05
CA SER A 129 0.39 21.50 8.04
C SER A 129 0.16 20.02 8.34
N ILE A 130 0.91 19.16 7.66
CA ILE A 130 0.96 17.73 7.96
C ILE A 130 2.13 17.51 8.90
N ASP A 131 1.85 16.98 10.09
CA ASP A 131 2.90 16.65 11.04
C ASP A 131 3.57 15.35 10.55
N GLU A 132 4.88 15.41 10.27
CA GLU A 132 5.65 14.21 9.87
C GLU A 132 5.90 13.24 11.03
N GLY A 133 5.37 13.52 12.22
CA GLY A 133 5.64 12.76 13.41
C GLY A 133 4.41 12.54 14.29
N ILE A 134 4.51 11.48 15.09
CA ILE A 134 3.59 11.07 16.17
C ILE A 134 2.35 10.28 15.70
N GLY A 135 2.60 9.24 14.91
CA GLY A 135 1.78 8.04 14.89
C GLY A 135 2.69 6.84 15.14
N LYS A 136 2.56 6.15 16.28
CA LYS A 136 3.26 4.86 16.54
C LYS A 136 2.82 3.73 15.60
N LYS A 137 2.02 4.04 14.57
CA LYS A 137 1.68 3.16 13.45
C LYS A 137 2.23 3.80 12.20
N GLU A 138 3.18 3.10 11.60
CA GLU A 138 4.23 3.51 10.66
C GLU A 138 3.80 4.30 9.39
N ASN A 139 2.54 4.72 9.21
CA ASN A 139 2.12 5.37 7.96
C ASN A 139 1.03 6.45 8.06
N VAL A 140 0.48 6.75 9.23
CA VAL A 140 -0.57 7.78 9.32
C VAL A 140 -0.03 9.06 9.94
N LYS A 141 0.06 10.10 9.10
CA LYS A 141 0.50 11.45 9.48
C LYS A 141 -0.68 12.22 10.06
N ASN A 142 -0.54 12.78 11.25
CA ASN A 142 -1.51 13.73 11.81
C ASN A 142 -1.43 15.07 11.07
N GLY A 143 -2.44 15.91 11.23
CA GLY A 143 -2.45 17.25 10.67
C GLY A 143 -2.73 18.30 11.72
N SER A 144 -2.30 19.54 11.46
CA SER A 144 -2.67 20.68 12.28
C SER A 144 -3.06 21.89 11.44
N VAL A 145 -3.98 22.69 11.98
CA VAL A 145 -4.41 23.97 11.40
C VAL A 145 -4.09 25.05 12.41
N THR A 146 -3.27 26.04 12.02
CA THR A 146 -2.86 27.15 12.88
C THR A 146 -3.29 28.48 12.27
N ILE A 147 -4.17 29.22 12.97
CA ILE A 147 -4.64 30.55 12.57
C ILE A 147 -4.40 31.52 13.73
N GLY A 148 -3.38 32.37 13.58
CA GLY A 148 -2.95 33.29 14.65
C GLY A 148 -2.52 32.51 15.90
N LYS A 149 -3.20 32.74 17.03
CA LYS A 149 -2.96 32.00 18.29
C LYS A 149 -3.77 30.70 18.41
N SER A 150 -4.67 30.45 17.45
CA SER A 150 -5.54 29.28 17.47
C SER A 150 -4.87 28.11 16.76
N LYS A 151 -4.90 26.92 17.35
CA LYS A 151 -4.37 25.68 16.78
C LYS A 151 -5.39 24.56 16.97
N ALA A 152 -5.61 23.79 15.91
CA ALA A 152 -6.38 22.56 15.91
C ALA A 152 -5.48 21.41 15.45
N THR A 153 -5.53 20.27 16.14
CA THR A 153 -4.76 19.06 15.83
C THR A 153 -5.72 17.93 15.48
N ILE A 154 -5.48 17.27 14.35
CA ILE A 154 -6.37 16.30 13.72
C ILE A 154 -5.66 14.97 13.59
N ASP A 155 -6.30 13.91 14.05
CA ASP A 155 -5.90 12.53 13.78
C ASP A 155 -6.68 12.04 12.57
N PHE A 156 -5.98 11.89 11.44
CA PHE A 156 -6.59 11.38 10.21
C PHE A 156 -6.81 9.86 10.24
N SER A 157 -6.15 9.13 11.13
CA SER A 157 -6.40 7.69 11.33
C SER A 157 -7.77 7.45 11.94
N THR A 158 -8.14 8.27 12.95
CA THR A 158 -9.44 8.19 13.62
C THR A 158 -10.48 9.15 13.04
N MET A 159 -10.08 10.02 12.10
CA MET A 159 -10.90 11.07 11.50
C MET A 159 -11.51 12.02 12.55
N LYS A 160 -10.74 12.33 13.60
CA LYS A 160 -11.18 13.12 14.75
C LYS A 160 -10.26 14.28 15.04
N LEU A 161 -10.84 15.34 15.58
CA LEU A 161 -10.11 16.43 16.21
C LEU A 161 -9.58 15.93 17.57
N ILE A 162 -8.25 15.94 17.74
CA ILE A 162 -7.58 15.56 19.00
C ILE A 162 -7.70 16.70 20.01
N ASP A 163 -7.30 17.90 19.58
CA ASP A 163 -7.22 19.08 20.44
C ASP A 163 -7.47 20.35 19.64
N CYS A 164 -8.13 21.34 20.25
CA CYS A 164 -8.32 22.65 19.67
C CYS A 164 -8.58 23.69 20.76
N ASN A 165 -7.87 24.81 20.70
CA ASN A 165 -7.99 25.90 21.68
C ASN A 165 -9.00 27.00 21.29
N SER A 166 -9.79 26.82 20.21
CA SER A 166 -10.69 27.83 19.67
C SER A 166 -12.02 27.24 19.21
N ASN A 167 -13.15 27.67 19.80
CA ASN A 167 -14.48 27.15 19.45
C ASN A 167 -14.89 27.42 17.99
N PRO A 168 -14.67 28.61 17.40
CA PRO A 168 -14.94 28.83 15.98
C PRO A 168 -14.11 27.93 15.06
N LEU A 169 -12.81 27.76 15.36
CA LEU A 169 -11.93 26.89 14.58
C LEU A 169 -12.35 25.43 14.72
N LYS A 170 -12.66 24.99 15.95
CA LYS A 170 -13.16 23.65 16.25
C LYS A 170 -14.40 23.33 15.40
N GLY A 171 -15.41 24.20 15.41
CA GLY A 171 -16.63 23.99 14.62
C GLY A 171 -16.37 23.91 13.11
N ARG A 172 -15.46 24.74 12.58
CA ARG A 172 -15.04 24.68 11.17
C ARG A 172 -14.34 23.36 10.84
N VAL A 173 -13.39 22.93 11.67
CA VAL A 173 -12.63 21.68 11.48
C VAL A 173 -13.53 20.45 11.57
N GLU A 174 -14.41 20.39 12.57
CA GLU A 174 -15.38 19.29 12.74
C GLU A 174 -16.36 19.21 11.56
N SER A 175 -16.79 20.37 11.04
CA SER A 175 -17.64 20.43 9.85
C SER A 175 -16.93 19.88 8.62
N ILE A 176 -15.67 20.24 8.38
CA ILE A 176 -14.87 19.73 7.26
C ILE A 176 -14.62 18.23 7.41
N LEU A 177 -14.32 17.74 8.62
CA LEU A 177 -14.20 16.31 8.89
C LEU A 177 -15.49 15.56 8.53
N SER A 178 -16.65 16.08 8.94
CA SER A 178 -17.94 15.46 8.62
C SER A 178 -18.21 15.44 7.11
N ILE A 179 -17.88 16.52 6.39
CA ILE A 179 -18.02 16.58 4.93
C ILE A 179 -17.09 15.56 4.26
N GLY A 180 -15.81 15.56 4.62
CA GLY A 180 -14.84 14.63 4.04
C GLY A 180 -15.16 13.17 4.32
N GLN A 181 -15.67 12.83 5.51
CA GLN A 181 -16.17 11.47 5.80
C GLN A 181 -17.33 11.07 4.87
N LYS A 182 -18.27 11.98 4.59
CA LYS A 182 -19.37 11.72 3.66
C LYS A 182 -18.89 11.55 2.22
N LEU A 183 -17.97 12.40 1.77
CA LEU A 183 -17.38 12.33 0.42
C LEU A 183 -16.56 11.06 0.20
N THR A 184 -15.94 10.55 1.26
CA THR A 184 -15.14 9.34 1.22
C THR A 184 -15.93 8.05 1.45
N THR A 185 -17.22 8.14 1.76
CA THR A 185 -18.07 6.95 1.92
C THR A 185 -18.47 6.41 0.55
N PRO A 186 -18.47 5.08 0.31
CA PRO A 186 -18.96 4.51 -0.94
C PRO A 186 -20.40 4.96 -1.24
N LEU A 187 -20.70 5.24 -2.51
CA LEU A 187 -22.08 5.46 -2.96
C LEU A 187 -22.83 4.13 -2.80
N CYS A 188 -23.77 4.07 -1.85
CA CYS A 188 -24.73 2.97 -1.75
C CYS A 188 -25.63 2.93 -2.99
#